data_AF-A0A7K4JW15-F1
#
_entry.id   AF-A0A7K4JW15-F1
#
_cell.length_a   1.000
_cell.length_b   1.000
_cell.length_c   1.000
_cell.angle_alpha   90.00
_cell.angle_beta   90.00
_cell.angle_gamma   90.00
#
_symmetry.space_group_name_H-M   'P 1'
#
loop_
_entity.id
_entity.type
_entity.pdbx_description
1 polymer ?
#
loop_
_entity_poly.entity_id
_entity_poly.type
_entity_poly.pdbx_seq_one_letter_code
_entity_poly.pdbx_strand_id
1 'polypeptide(L)'
;QANDACKCNGWKNPNPPTAPRMDLQQPVTNLSEPCRSCSHALADHVSHLENVSEEEINRLLGMVVDVENLFMSVHKEEDTDTKQVYFYLFKLLRKCILQMSQPVVEGSLGSPPFEKPNIEQGVLNFVQYKFSHLPPKERQTMYELSKMFLLCLNYWKLETPSQFRQRSQNDDVATYKVNYTRWLCYCHVPQSCDSLPRYETTHVFGRSLLKSIFTVTRRQLLEKFRVEKDKLVPEKRTLILTHFPKFLSMLEEEIYGENSPIWEADFTVPAAEGAQLVSRPAAVSTVAVPTTPLFSKKLSNSSSATSMDASTPEPLPGRTGEKRKLPESLTLEDAKRIRVMGDIPMELVNEVMLTITDPAAMLGPE
;
A
#
# COMPACT_ATOMS: atom_id res chain seq x y z
N GLN A 1 -28.48 -13.59 30.94
CA GLN A 1 -29.13 -13.61 29.61
C GLN A 1 -29.60 -12.20 29.31
N ALA A 2 -28.91 -11.56 28.37
CA ALA A 2 -29.36 -10.30 27.80
C ALA A 2 -30.77 -10.45 27.20
N ASN A 3 -31.62 -9.44 27.39
CA ASN A 3 -32.98 -9.39 26.83
C ASN A 3 -32.92 -9.14 25.30
N ASP A 4 -33.78 -9.79 24.51
CA ASP A 4 -33.87 -9.66 23.04
C ASP A 4 -34.13 -8.21 22.56
N ALA A 5 -34.55 -7.32 23.46
CA ALA A 5 -34.74 -5.89 23.20
C ALA A 5 -33.45 -5.04 23.25
N CYS A 6 -32.31 -5.61 23.64
CA CYS A 6 -31.07 -4.87 23.82
C CYS A 6 -30.42 -4.44 22.49
N LYS A 7 -30.06 -3.15 22.35
CA LYS A 7 -29.41 -2.58 21.16
C LYS A 7 -27.95 -2.19 21.39
N CYS A 8 -27.30 -2.82 22.37
CA CYS A 8 -25.90 -2.53 22.69
C CYS A 8 -24.98 -3.13 21.61
N ASN A 9 -24.09 -2.30 21.03
CA ASN A 9 -23.20 -2.70 19.94
C ASN A 9 -21.74 -2.88 20.39
N GLY A 10 -21.50 -3.03 21.68
CA GLY A 10 -20.15 -3.24 22.22
C GLY A 10 -20.07 -2.93 23.71
N TRP A 11 -19.37 -3.81 24.43
CA TRP A 11 -19.14 -3.66 25.86
C TRP A 11 -18.32 -2.39 26.15
N LYS A 12 -18.70 -1.66 27.19
CA LYS A 12 -18.01 -0.45 27.65
C LYS A 12 -17.57 -0.67 29.10
N ASN A 13 -16.26 -0.57 29.33
CA ASN A 13 -15.68 -0.75 30.66
C ASN A 13 -16.33 0.21 31.68
N PRO A 14 -16.95 -0.30 32.77
CA PRO A 14 -17.52 0.53 33.83
C PRO A 14 -16.47 1.34 34.59
N ASN A 15 -15.23 0.85 34.63
CA ASN A 15 -14.07 1.47 35.25
C ASN A 15 -13.07 1.94 34.18
N PRO A 16 -13.36 3.02 33.43
CA PRO A 16 -12.44 3.50 32.41
C PRO A 16 -11.11 3.91 33.05
N PRO A 17 -9.96 3.55 32.46
CA PRO A 17 -8.67 3.97 32.98
C PRO A 17 -8.57 5.49 32.96
N THR A 18 -8.24 6.09 34.11
CA THR A 18 -8.17 7.55 34.32
C THR A 18 -6.95 8.21 33.64
N ALA A 19 -6.05 7.42 33.02
CA ALA A 19 -4.88 7.87 32.29
C ALA A 19 -4.40 6.78 31.30
N PRO A 20 -3.69 7.12 30.21
CA PRO A 20 -3.08 6.12 29.32
C PRO A 20 -1.90 5.46 30.05
N ARG A 21 -2.15 4.38 30.80
CA ARG A 21 -1.09 3.55 31.36
C ARG A 21 -0.61 2.58 30.28
N MET A 22 0.65 2.72 29.88
CA MET A 22 1.37 1.77 29.03
C MET A 22 1.91 0.56 29.84
N ASP A 23 1.15 0.06 30.81
CA ASP A 23 1.53 -1.17 31.51
C ASP A 23 1.07 -2.38 30.67
N LEU A 24 2.02 -3.25 30.29
CA LEU A 24 1.79 -4.47 29.50
C LEU A 24 0.95 -5.54 30.24
N GLN A 25 0.59 -5.31 31.50
CA GLN A 25 -0.34 -6.15 32.26
C GLN A 25 -1.63 -5.37 32.51
N GLN A 26 -2.48 -5.30 31.49
CA GLN A 26 -3.88 -5.00 31.74
C GLN A 26 -4.46 -6.14 32.58
N PRO A 27 -5.08 -5.86 33.74
CA PRO A 27 -5.79 -6.90 34.49
C PRO A 27 -6.87 -7.49 33.59
N VAL A 28 -6.89 -8.82 33.46
CA VAL A 28 -7.88 -9.54 32.66
C VAL A 28 -9.26 -9.18 33.22
N THR A 29 -10.05 -8.48 32.42
CA THR A 29 -11.40 -8.07 32.77
C THR A 29 -12.25 -9.30 33.06
N ASN A 30 -12.97 -9.30 34.18
CA ASN A 30 -13.79 -10.45 34.55
C ASN A 30 -15.03 -10.51 33.62
N LEU A 31 -15.35 -11.70 33.10
CA LEU A 31 -16.51 -11.90 32.21
C LEU A 31 -17.86 -11.52 32.85
N SER A 32 -17.92 -11.44 34.18
CA SER A 32 -19.11 -10.99 34.92
C SER A 32 -19.26 -9.46 35.02
N GLU A 33 -18.27 -8.67 34.59
CA GLU A 33 -18.32 -7.21 34.70
C GLU A 33 -19.44 -6.60 33.83
N PRO A 34 -20.30 -5.74 34.41
CA PRO A 34 -21.43 -5.18 33.69
C PRO A 34 -20.99 -4.07 32.73
N CYS A 35 -21.54 -4.09 31.53
CA CYS A 35 -21.35 -3.03 30.54
C CYS A 35 -21.92 -1.71 31.05
N ARG A 36 -21.16 -0.61 30.94
CA ARG A 36 -21.63 0.74 31.31
C ARG A 36 -22.89 1.19 30.56
N SER A 37 -23.11 0.69 29.34
CA SER A 37 -24.19 1.14 28.46
C SER A 37 -25.49 0.33 28.58
N CYS A 38 -25.41 -0.98 28.82
CA CYS A 38 -26.60 -1.85 28.88
C CYS A 38 -26.69 -2.68 30.16
N SER A 39 -25.69 -2.60 31.04
CA SER A 39 -25.59 -3.34 32.31
C SER A 39 -25.54 -4.87 32.20
N HIS A 40 -25.55 -5.44 30.99
CA HIS A 40 -25.30 -6.88 30.76
C HIS A 40 -23.82 -7.23 30.95
N ALA A 41 -23.55 -8.48 31.32
CA ALA A 41 -22.20 -8.96 31.58
C ALA A 41 -21.35 -8.96 30.29
N LEU A 42 -20.03 -8.85 30.41
CA LEU A 42 -19.10 -9.03 29.30
C LEU A 42 -19.33 -10.38 28.59
N ALA A 43 -19.61 -11.45 29.36
CA ALA A 43 -19.96 -12.77 28.84
C ALA A 43 -21.09 -12.73 27.79
N ASP A 44 -22.15 -11.94 28.03
CA ASP A 44 -23.27 -11.83 27.08
C ASP A 44 -22.80 -11.18 25.75
N HIS A 45 -21.78 -10.32 25.77
CA HIS A 45 -21.27 -9.63 24.57
C HIS A 45 -20.32 -10.49 23.73
N VAL A 46 -19.59 -11.42 24.34
CA VAL A 46 -18.56 -12.24 23.66
C VAL A 46 -18.92 -13.72 23.57
N SER A 47 -20.11 -14.11 24.05
CA SER A 47 -20.59 -15.50 24.01
C SER A 47 -20.50 -16.15 22.63
N HIS A 48 -20.74 -15.38 21.56
CA HIS A 48 -20.63 -15.83 20.17
C HIS A 48 -19.19 -16.16 19.73
N LEU A 49 -18.17 -15.80 20.51
CA LEU A 49 -16.75 -16.04 20.25
C LEU A 49 -16.20 -17.29 20.96
N GLU A 50 -16.96 -17.92 21.86
CA GLU A 50 -16.46 -19.02 22.73
C GLU A 50 -15.95 -20.23 21.94
N ASN A 51 -16.60 -20.56 20.81
CA ASN A 51 -16.28 -21.74 19.98
C ASN A 51 -15.71 -21.38 18.61
N VAL A 52 -15.18 -20.16 18.47
CA VAL A 52 -14.59 -19.65 17.23
C VAL A 52 -13.13 -20.08 17.14
N SER A 53 -12.64 -20.39 15.93
CA SER A 53 -11.24 -20.78 15.74
C SER A 53 -10.27 -19.64 16.08
N GLU A 54 -9.07 -19.99 16.54
CA GLU A 54 -8.01 -18.99 16.81
C GLU A 54 -7.70 -18.13 15.58
N GLU A 55 -7.74 -18.71 14.38
CA GLU A 55 -7.55 -17.98 13.11
C GLU A 55 -8.58 -16.86 12.93
N GLU A 56 -9.84 -17.15 13.24
CA GLU A 56 -10.93 -16.17 13.12
C GLU A 56 -10.86 -15.12 14.23
N ILE A 57 -10.47 -15.49 15.46
CA ILE A 57 -10.16 -14.53 16.53
C ILE A 57 -9.02 -13.59 16.10
N ASN A 58 -7.93 -14.14 15.56
CA ASN A 58 -6.79 -13.35 15.07
C ASN A 58 -7.20 -12.42 13.93
N ARG A 59 -8.07 -12.87 13.02
CA ARG A 59 -8.64 -12.03 11.96
C ARG A 59 -9.43 -10.85 12.52
N LEU A 60 -10.30 -11.10 13.51
CA LEU A 60 -11.08 -10.05 14.17
C LEU A 60 -10.19 -9.07 14.94
N LEU A 61 -9.15 -9.57 15.62
CA LEU A 61 -8.16 -8.72 16.30
C LEU A 61 -7.39 -7.84 15.32
N GLY A 62 -7.00 -8.35 14.15
CA GLY A 62 -6.41 -7.56 13.07
C GLY A 62 -7.32 -6.41 12.64
N MET A 63 -8.62 -6.68 12.47
CA MET A 63 -9.62 -5.64 12.19
C MET A 63 -9.76 -4.61 13.32
N VAL A 64 -9.63 -5.01 14.59
CA VAL A 64 -9.65 -4.07 15.73
C VAL A 64 -8.47 -3.10 15.65
N VAL A 65 -7.27 -3.60 15.38
CA VAL A 65 -6.07 -2.76 15.18
C VAL A 65 -6.27 -1.80 14.00
N ASP A 66 -6.86 -2.27 12.90
CA ASP A 66 -7.16 -1.43 11.75
C ASP A 66 -8.20 -0.34 12.04
N VAL A 67 -9.20 -0.64 12.87
CA VAL A 67 -10.17 0.33 13.37
C VAL A 67 -9.48 1.43 14.19
N GLU A 68 -8.52 1.07 15.05
CA GLU A 68 -7.72 2.04 15.82
C GLU A 68 -6.84 2.91 14.91
N ASN A 69 -6.16 2.30 13.94
CA ASN A 69 -5.36 3.00 12.94
C ASN A 69 -6.19 4.00 12.13
N LEU A 70 -7.38 3.59 11.68
CA LEU A 70 -8.31 4.46 10.95
C LEU A 70 -8.88 5.55 11.86
N PHE A 71 -9.19 5.25 13.12
CA PHE A 71 -9.66 6.24 14.09
C PHE A 71 -8.63 7.36 14.27
N MET A 72 -7.36 7.01 14.45
CA MET A 72 -6.27 7.98 14.53
C MET A 72 -6.12 8.77 13.24
N SER A 73 -6.22 8.11 12.08
CA SER A 73 -6.16 8.76 10.77
C SER A 73 -7.29 9.78 10.58
N VAL A 74 -8.52 9.45 10.96
CA VAL A 74 -9.68 10.37 10.89
C VAL A 74 -9.47 11.64 11.73
N HIS A 75 -8.84 11.52 12.90
CA HIS A 75 -8.59 12.67 13.79
C HIS A 75 -7.45 13.55 13.29
N LYS A 76 -6.43 12.96 12.66
CA LYS A 76 -5.29 13.69 12.10
C LYS A 76 -5.55 14.27 10.70
N GLU A 77 -6.52 13.73 9.97
CA GLU A 77 -6.77 14.16 8.59
C GLU A 77 -7.52 15.50 8.52
N GLU A 78 -6.94 16.42 7.74
CA GLU A 78 -7.44 17.77 7.53
C GLU A 78 -8.30 17.85 6.26
N ASP A 79 -7.95 17.11 5.21
CA ASP A 79 -8.69 17.12 3.96
C ASP A 79 -10.05 16.44 4.12
N THR A 80 -11.12 17.18 3.83
CA THR A 80 -12.50 16.74 4.09
C THR A 80 -12.86 15.48 3.28
N ASP A 81 -12.43 15.40 2.02
CA ASP A 81 -12.75 14.26 1.16
C ASP A 81 -12.04 13.00 1.65
N THR A 82 -10.76 13.11 2.02
CA THR A 82 -9.96 12.02 2.57
C THR A 82 -10.52 11.53 3.91
N LYS A 83 -10.86 12.46 4.81
CA LYS A 83 -11.43 12.18 6.12
C LYS A 83 -12.75 11.42 6.03
N GLN A 84 -13.61 11.77 5.08
CA GLN A 84 -14.88 11.06 4.83
C GLN A 84 -14.65 9.60 4.43
N VAL A 85 -13.63 9.33 3.60
CA VAL A 85 -13.28 7.97 3.19
C VAL A 85 -12.74 7.16 4.37
N TYR A 86 -11.83 7.71 5.17
CA TYR A 86 -11.35 7.03 6.38
C TYR A 86 -12.47 6.75 7.37
N PHE A 87 -13.39 7.70 7.56
CA PHE A 87 -14.54 7.50 8.45
C PHE A 87 -15.51 6.43 7.91
N TYR A 88 -15.69 6.36 6.59
CA TYR A 88 -16.45 5.28 5.96
C TYR A 88 -15.80 3.90 6.22
N LEU A 89 -14.49 3.75 5.97
CA LEU A 89 -13.76 2.50 6.20
C LEU A 89 -13.76 2.12 7.69
N PHE A 90 -13.61 3.09 8.58
CA PHE A 90 -13.73 2.89 10.02
C PHE A 90 -15.11 2.30 10.40
N LYS A 91 -16.19 2.86 9.86
CA LYS A 91 -17.55 2.33 10.08
C LYS A 91 -17.74 0.94 9.49
N LEU A 92 -17.18 0.70 8.30
CA LEU A 92 -17.24 -0.60 7.63
C LEU A 92 -16.59 -1.69 8.48
N LEU A 93 -15.34 -1.48 8.91
CA LEU A 93 -14.63 -2.47 9.73
C LEU A 93 -15.32 -2.70 11.07
N ARG A 94 -15.82 -1.64 11.73
CA ARG A 94 -16.60 -1.79 12.97
C ARG A 94 -17.87 -2.62 12.78
N LYS A 95 -18.57 -2.43 11.66
CA LYS A 95 -19.75 -3.23 11.30
C LYS A 95 -19.35 -4.68 11.06
N CYS A 96 -18.26 -4.92 10.36
CA CYS A 96 -17.77 -6.26 10.06
C CYS A 96 -17.31 -7.01 11.32
N ILE A 97 -16.68 -6.34 12.29
CA ILE A 97 -16.35 -6.95 13.60
C ILE A 97 -17.65 -7.34 14.33
N LEU A 98 -18.62 -6.43 14.39
CA LEU A 98 -19.90 -6.69 15.07
C LEU A 98 -20.69 -7.84 14.44
N GLN A 99 -20.53 -8.06 13.13
CA GLN A 99 -21.23 -9.10 12.37
C GLN A 99 -20.37 -10.33 12.08
N MET A 100 -19.12 -10.37 12.55
CA MET A 100 -18.10 -11.35 12.19
C MET A 100 -17.98 -11.59 10.66
N SER A 101 -18.09 -10.53 9.86
CA SER A 101 -18.08 -10.63 8.39
C SER A 101 -16.75 -10.16 7.79
N GLN A 102 -16.54 -10.46 6.51
CA GLN A 102 -15.41 -9.91 5.75
C GLN A 102 -15.76 -8.52 5.23
N PRO A 103 -14.80 -7.58 5.25
CA PRO A 103 -15.04 -6.23 4.77
C PRO A 103 -15.07 -6.18 3.26
N VAL A 104 -16.19 -5.70 2.73
CA VAL A 104 -16.38 -5.45 1.30
C VAL A 104 -16.78 -3.99 1.15
N VAL A 105 -16.06 -3.25 0.29
CA VAL A 105 -16.41 -1.87 -0.03
C VAL A 105 -17.63 -1.90 -0.94
N GLU A 106 -18.80 -1.57 -0.39
CA GLU A 106 -20.06 -1.49 -1.12
C GLU A 106 -20.30 -0.07 -1.68
N GLY A 107 -21.05 0.04 -2.78
CA GLY A 107 -21.64 1.31 -3.21
C GLY A 107 -21.42 1.71 -4.68
N SER A 108 -21.77 2.95 -4.99
CA SER A 108 -21.77 3.54 -6.34
C SER A 108 -20.38 3.76 -6.96
N LEU A 109 -19.31 3.45 -6.23
CA LEU A 109 -17.93 3.55 -6.72
C LEU A 109 -17.60 2.45 -7.74
N GLY A 110 -18.38 1.38 -7.80
CA GLY A 110 -18.03 0.17 -8.55
C GLY A 110 -16.91 -0.62 -7.89
N SER A 111 -16.57 -1.76 -8.48
CA SER A 111 -15.51 -2.67 -8.03
C SER A 111 -14.36 -2.73 -9.03
N PRO A 112 -13.11 -2.97 -8.59
CA PRO A 112 -11.98 -3.17 -9.48
C PRO A 112 -12.19 -4.40 -10.40
N PRO A 113 -11.58 -4.41 -11.62
CA PRO A 113 -10.79 -3.34 -12.22
C PRO A 113 -11.67 -2.21 -12.79
N PHE A 114 -11.17 -0.98 -12.75
CA PHE A 114 -11.90 0.22 -13.18
C PHE A 114 -11.68 0.60 -14.65
N GLU A 115 -10.57 0.16 -15.24
CA GLU A 115 -10.23 0.48 -16.63
C GLU A 115 -9.34 -0.63 -17.22
N LYS A 116 -9.49 -0.88 -18.51
CA LYS A 116 -8.62 -1.78 -19.30
C LYS A 116 -8.25 -1.10 -20.63
N PRO A 117 -7.00 -1.24 -21.10
CA PRO A 117 -5.87 -1.85 -20.41
C PRO A 117 -5.47 -1.05 -19.16
N ASN A 118 -4.91 -1.75 -18.18
CA ASN A 118 -4.44 -1.13 -16.95
C ASN A 118 -3.07 -0.43 -17.17
N ILE A 119 -2.64 0.37 -16.19
CA ILE A 119 -1.38 1.12 -16.27
C ILE A 119 -0.19 0.19 -16.48
N GLU A 120 -0.12 -0.95 -15.78
CA GLU A 120 0.97 -1.91 -15.97
C GLU A 120 1.04 -2.38 -17.42
N GLN A 121 -0.08 -2.80 -18.02
CA GLN A 121 -0.12 -3.25 -19.40
C GLN A 121 0.24 -2.13 -20.37
N GLY A 122 -0.28 -0.92 -20.19
CA GLY A 122 0.08 0.24 -21.02
C GLY A 122 1.58 0.57 -20.97
N VAL A 123 2.18 0.50 -19.78
CA VAL A 123 3.63 0.70 -19.59
C VAL A 123 4.46 -0.44 -20.21
N LEU A 124 4.00 -1.68 -20.15
CA LEU A 124 4.65 -2.79 -20.84
C LEU A 124 4.57 -2.65 -22.37
N ASN A 125 3.41 -2.27 -22.89
CA ASN A 125 3.20 -1.96 -24.31
C ASN A 125 4.11 -0.81 -24.75
N PHE A 126 4.25 0.25 -23.94
CA PHE A 126 5.17 1.35 -24.17
C PHE A 126 6.62 0.89 -24.33
N VAL A 127 7.11 0.01 -23.44
CA VAL A 127 8.48 -0.48 -23.53
C VAL A 127 8.71 -1.26 -24.82
N GLN A 128 7.74 -2.10 -25.20
CA GLN A 128 7.81 -2.85 -26.46
C GLN A 128 7.74 -1.93 -27.68
N TYR A 129 6.84 -0.95 -27.66
CA TYR A 129 6.61 -0.02 -28.76
C TYR A 129 7.82 0.88 -29.02
N LYS A 130 8.40 1.46 -27.97
CA LYS A 130 9.48 2.46 -28.10
C LYS A 130 10.88 1.88 -28.07
N PHE A 131 11.11 0.71 -27.49
CA PHE A 131 12.46 0.22 -27.20
C PHE A 131 12.76 -1.20 -27.73
N SER A 132 11.86 -1.79 -28.51
CA SER A 132 12.08 -3.12 -29.13
C SER A 132 13.32 -3.18 -30.01
N HIS A 133 13.61 -2.10 -30.73
CA HIS A 133 14.76 -1.95 -31.64
C HIS A 133 16.11 -1.83 -30.93
N LEU A 134 16.13 -1.57 -29.61
CA LEU A 134 17.38 -1.42 -28.86
C LEU A 134 18.09 -2.78 -28.66
N PRO A 135 19.42 -2.76 -28.47
CA PRO A 135 20.17 -3.95 -28.07
C PRO A 135 19.61 -4.60 -26.79
N PRO A 136 19.73 -5.93 -26.60
CA PRO A 136 19.11 -6.63 -25.47
C PRO A 136 19.43 -6.04 -24.09
N LYS A 137 20.67 -5.59 -23.88
CA LYS A 137 21.10 -4.96 -22.62
C LYS A 137 20.38 -3.64 -22.34
N GLU A 138 20.25 -2.78 -23.35
CA GLU A 138 19.56 -1.48 -23.21
C GLU A 138 18.05 -1.66 -23.08
N ARG A 139 17.48 -2.63 -23.80
CA ARG A 139 16.07 -3.00 -23.67
C ARG A 139 15.75 -3.51 -22.26
N GLN A 140 16.61 -4.33 -21.68
CA GLN A 140 16.49 -4.79 -20.30
C GLN A 140 16.52 -3.61 -19.32
N THR A 141 17.42 -2.64 -19.54
CA THR A 141 17.47 -1.40 -18.76
C THR A 141 16.15 -0.62 -18.80
N MET A 142 15.54 -0.45 -19.97
CA MET A 142 14.23 0.23 -20.09
C MET A 142 13.11 -0.54 -19.39
N TYR A 143 13.16 -1.87 -19.44
CA TYR A 143 12.23 -2.72 -18.71
C TYR A 143 12.39 -2.59 -17.18
N GLU A 144 13.62 -2.48 -16.67
CA GLU A 144 13.86 -2.26 -15.25
C GLU A 144 13.38 -0.87 -14.78
N LEU A 145 13.61 0.17 -15.60
CA LEU A 145 13.06 1.50 -15.34
C LEU A 145 11.53 1.51 -15.33
N SER A 146 10.89 0.73 -16.20
CA SER A 146 9.43 0.62 -16.23
C SER A 146 8.88 -0.06 -14.98
N LYS A 147 9.53 -1.13 -14.51
CA LYS A 147 9.18 -1.79 -13.24
C LYS A 147 9.41 -0.88 -12.04
N MET A 148 10.49 -0.09 -12.04
CA MET A 148 10.72 0.93 -11.02
C MET A 148 9.60 1.99 -11.01
N PHE A 149 9.19 2.49 -12.18
CA PHE A 149 8.09 3.45 -12.29
C PHE A 149 6.76 2.89 -11.77
N LEU A 150 6.40 1.66 -12.18
CA LEU A 150 5.18 0.99 -11.71
C LEU A 150 5.19 0.78 -10.20
N LEU A 151 6.34 0.37 -9.66
CA LEU A 151 6.54 0.23 -8.22
C LEU A 151 6.32 1.57 -7.51
N CYS A 152 6.92 2.65 -8.02
CA CYS A 152 6.69 3.99 -7.48
C CYS A 152 5.21 4.37 -7.46
N LEU A 153 4.48 4.14 -8.55
CA LEU A 153 3.05 4.45 -8.63
C LEU A 153 2.20 3.67 -7.63
N ASN A 154 2.53 2.41 -7.36
CA ASN A 154 1.78 1.58 -6.40
C ASN A 154 1.87 2.09 -4.95
N TYR A 155 2.94 2.81 -4.60
CA TYR A 155 3.14 3.38 -3.26
C TYR A 155 3.06 4.91 -3.24
N TRP A 156 2.75 5.55 -4.36
CA TRP A 156 2.68 7.00 -4.44
C TRP A 156 1.40 7.51 -3.76
N LYS A 157 1.53 8.54 -2.92
CA LYS A 157 0.37 9.25 -2.35
C LYS A 157 -0.17 10.23 -3.39
N LEU A 158 -1.42 10.04 -3.80
CA LEU A 158 -2.09 10.94 -4.74
C LEU A 158 -2.42 12.28 -4.07
N GLU A 159 -2.48 13.34 -4.88
CA GLU A 159 -2.98 14.64 -4.44
C GLU A 159 -4.43 14.52 -3.95
N THR A 160 -4.80 15.29 -2.93
CA THR A 160 -6.21 15.31 -2.51
C THR A 160 -7.07 15.98 -3.58
N PRO A 161 -8.40 15.71 -3.63
CA PRO A 161 -9.28 16.40 -4.58
C PRO A 161 -9.23 17.93 -4.43
N SER A 162 -9.00 18.43 -3.21
CA SER A 162 -8.78 19.85 -2.92
C SER A 162 -7.52 20.39 -3.61
N GLN A 163 -6.41 19.66 -3.55
CA GLN A 163 -5.16 20.01 -4.23
C GLN A 163 -5.30 19.92 -5.75
N PHE A 164 -5.93 18.86 -6.26
CA PHE A 164 -6.17 18.69 -7.69
C PHE A 164 -7.03 19.84 -8.27
N ARG A 165 -8.06 20.27 -7.54
CA ARG A 165 -8.91 21.41 -7.93
C ARG A 165 -8.14 22.70 -8.11
N GLN A 166 -7.07 22.94 -7.35
CA GLN A 166 -6.29 24.18 -7.45
C GLN A 166 -5.55 24.31 -8.79
N ARG A 167 -5.29 23.20 -9.50
CA ARG A 167 -4.52 23.19 -10.75
C ARG A 167 -5.30 22.72 -11.99
N SER A 168 -6.54 22.27 -11.82
CA SER A 168 -7.35 21.65 -12.88
C SER A 168 -8.65 22.41 -13.12
N GLN A 169 -9.22 22.27 -14.33
CA GLN A 169 -10.54 22.84 -14.66
C GLN A 169 -11.67 22.00 -14.06
N ASN A 170 -12.87 22.61 -13.90
CA ASN A 170 -13.94 22.07 -13.04
C ASN A 170 -14.45 20.67 -13.42
N ASP A 171 -14.55 20.33 -14.70
CA ASP A 171 -15.17 19.07 -15.16
C ASP A 171 -14.35 17.83 -14.80
N ASP A 172 -13.03 17.97 -14.62
CA ASP A 172 -12.14 16.87 -14.23
C ASP A 172 -12.18 16.54 -12.74
N VAL A 173 -12.65 17.48 -11.90
CA VAL A 173 -12.53 17.36 -10.43
C VAL A 173 -13.47 16.30 -9.87
N ALA A 174 -14.70 16.19 -10.40
CA ALA A 174 -15.66 15.19 -9.95
C ALA A 174 -15.19 13.77 -10.30
N THR A 175 -14.73 13.57 -11.53
CA THR A 175 -14.16 12.31 -12.01
C THR A 175 -12.91 11.94 -11.21
N TYR A 176 -12.02 12.91 -10.95
CA TYR A 176 -10.84 12.69 -10.12
C TYR A 176 -11.21 12.29 -8.70
N LYS A 177 -12.19 12.97 -8.09
CA LYS A 177 -12.64 12.65 -6.73
C LYS A 177 -13.14 11.20 -6.61
N VAL A 178 -13.90 10.70 -7.60
CA VAL A 178 -14.32 9.30 -7.63
C VAL A 178 -13.12 8.35 -7.70
N ASN A 179 -12.15 8.63 -8.58
CA ASN A 179 -10.95 7.81 -8.70
C ASN A 179 -10.06 7.89 -7.45
N TYR A 180 -9.98 9.06 -6.80
CA TYR A 180 -9.27 9.25 -5.54
C TYR A 180 -9.89 8.41 -4.41
N THR A 181 -11.23 8.43 -4.30
CA THR A 181 -11.95 7.57 -3.34
C THR A 181 -11.73 6.09 -3.63
N ARG A 182 -11.81 5.65 -4.89
CA ARG A 182 -11.48 4.27 -5.30
C ARG A 182 -10.05 3.91 -4.89
N TRP A 183 -9.09 4.77 -5.17
CA TRP A 183 -7.69 4.55 -4.85
C TRP A 183 -7.47 4.41 -3.34
N LEU A 184 -8.09 5.26 -2.52
CA LEU A 184 -8.01 5.14 -1.06
C LEU A 184 -8.57 3.79 -0.57
N CYS A 185 -9.79 3.44 -0.99
CA CYS A 185 -10.49 2.25 -0.53
C CYS A 185 -9.83 0.93 -0.95
N TYR A 186 -9.33 0.85 -2.19
CA TYR A 186 -8.88 -0.41 -2.77
C TYR A 186 -7.35 -0.54 -2.87
N CYS A 187 -6.60 0.57 -2.81
CA CYS A 187 -5.15 0.55 -3.07
C CYS A 187 -4.33 1.11 -1.89
N HIS A 188 -4.65 2.30 -1.39
CA HIS A 188 -3.82 3.00 -0.41
C HIS A 188 -4.03 2.51 1.02
N VAL A 189 -5.26 2.60 1.53
CA VAL A 189 -5.57 2.21 2.91
C VAL A 189 -5.29 0.72 3.14
N PRO A 190 -5.62 -0.20 2.21
CA PRO A 190 -5.27 -1.61 2.36
C PRO A 190 -3.76 -1.93 2.44
N GLN A 191 -2.86 -0.95 2.22
CA GLN A 191 -1.42 -1.14 2.48
C GLN A 191 -1.07 -1.08 3.97
N SER A 192 -1.86 -0.35 4.75
CA SER A 192 -1.69 -0.22 6.21
C SER A 192 -2.76 -0.94 7.01
N CYS A 193 -3.90 -1.26 6.39
CA CYS A 193 -5.01 -1.98 6.98
C CYS A 193 -5.32 -3.24 6.16
N ASP A 194 -4.60 -4.32 6.47
CA ASP A 194 -4.59 -5.54 5.67
C ASP A 194 -5.86 -6.40 5.82
N SER A 195 -6.75 -6.05 6.75
CA SER A 195 -8.09 -6.62 6.79
C SER A 195 -8.93 -6.26 5.57
N LEU A 196 -8.62 -5.15 4.88
CA LEU A 196 -9.32 -4.72 3.67
C LEU A 196 -8.74 -5.40 2.41
N PRO A 197 -9.57 -5.72 1.41
CA PRO A 197 -9.09 -6.25 0.13
C PRO A 197 -8.10 -5.29 -0.56
N ARG A 198 -6.86 -5.76 -0.78
CA ARG A 198 -5.79 -4.96 -1.38
C ARG A 198 -5.63 -5.22 -2.87
N TYR A 199 -5.57 -4.12 -3.63
CA TYR A 199 -5.27 -4.12 -5.06
C TYR A 199 -4.09 -3.18 -5.35
N GLU A 200 -3.39 -3.44 -6.46
CA GLU A 200 -2.32 -2.55 -6.94
C GLU A 200 -2.92 -1.44 -7.81
N THR A 201 -2.51 -0.19 -7.55
CA THR A 201 -2.93 0.98 -8.33
C THR A 201 -2.74 0.75 -9.82
N THR A 202 -1.59 0.21 -10.22
CA THR A 202 -1.24 -0.02 -11.63
C THR A 202 -2.03 -1.15 -12.27
N HIS A 203 -2.69 -2.00 -11.48
CA HIS A 203 -3.44 -3.15 -11.98
C HIS A 203 -4.94 -2.86 -12.16
N VAL A 204 -5.51 -1.99 -11.33
CA VAL A 204 -6.95 -1.70 -11.33
C VAL A 204 -7.31 -0.38 -12.02
N PHE A 205 -6.36 0.53 -12.19
CA PHE A 205 -6.54 1.76 -12.95
C PHE A 205 -5.82 1.70 -14.30
N GLY A 206 -6.25 2.53 -15.24
CA GLY A 206 -5.71 2.64 -16.58
C GLY A 206 -5.31 4.06 -16.95
N ARG A 207 -5.47 4.38 -18.24
CA ARG A 207 -5.01 5.63 -18.85
C ARG A 207 -5.67 6.86 -18.22
N SER A 208 -6.93 6.78 -17.84
CA SER A 208 -7.72 7.91 -17.35
C SER A 208 -7.18 8.46 -16.02
N LEU A 209 -6.94 7.59 -15.02
CA LEU A 209 -6.29 8.03 -13.77
C LEU A 209 -4.87 8.52 -14.05
N LEU A 210 -4.13 7.80 -14.90
CA LEU A 210 -2.74 8.16 -15.19
C LEU A 210 -2.63 9.57 -15.79
N LYS A 211 -3.54 9.95 -16.70
CA LYS A 211 -3.66 11.33 -17.21
C LYS A 211 -3.87 12.36 -16.09
N SER A 212 -4.65 12.05 -15.06
CA SER A 212 -4.89 13.00 -13.96
C SER A 212 -3.64 13.25 -13.10
N ILE A 213 -2.81 12.22 -12.87
CA ILE A 213 -1.74 12.27 -11.86
C ILE A 213 -0.33 12.41 -12.45
N PHE A 214 -0.11 12.01 -13.70
CA PHE A 214 1.24 11.75 -14.21
C PHE A 214 2.16 12.96 -14.17
N THR A 215 1.69 14.16 -14.52
CA THR A 215 2.52 15.37 -14.56
C THR A 215 3.07 15.73 -13.17
N VAL A 216 2.25 15.59 -12.14
CA VAL A 216 2.66 15.83 -10.75
C VAL A 216 3.55 14.70 -10.26
N THR A 217 3.16 13.45 -10.50
CA THR A 217 3.99 12.29 -10.10
C THR A 217 5.36 12.32 -10.77
N ARG A 218 5.45 12.66 -12.06
CA ARG A 218 6.73 12.83 -12.78
C ARG A 218 7.62 13.86 -12.09
N ARG A 219 7.08 15.05 -11.79
CA ARG A 219 7.83 16.13 -11.12
C ARG A 219 8.32 15.67 -9.75
N GLN A 220 7.44 15.09 -8.94
CA GLN A 220 7.77 14.68 -7.58
C GLN A 220 8.75 13.49 -7.55
N LEU A 221 8.65 12.54 -8.48
CA LEU A 221 9.61 11.43 -8.59
C LEU A 221 11.00 11.91 -8.95
N LEU A 222 11.13 12.78 -9.96
CA LEU A 222 12.41 13.33 -10.36
C LEU A 222 13.04 14.14 -9.23
N GLU A 223 12.25 14.93 -8.51
CA GLU A 223 12.73 15.67 -7.34
C GLU A 223 13.16 14.74 -6.20
N LYS A 224 12.36 13.71 -5.89
CA LYS A 224 12.71 12.73 -4.87
C LYS A 224 14.02 12.00 -5.20
N PHE A 225 14.19 11.55 -6.44
CA PHE A 225 15.43 10.91 -6.86
C PHE A 225 16.63 11.87 -6.86
N ARG A 226 16.41 13.16 -7.14
CA ARG A 226 17.46 14.19 -7.03
C ARG A 226 17.93 14.36 -5.59
N VAL A 227 17.00 14.38 -4.63
CA VAL A 227 17.29 14.51 -3.20
C VAL A 227 17.92 13.24 -2.62
N GLU A 228 17.43 12.07 -3.01
CA GLU A 228 17.87 10.77 -2.46
C GLU A 228 19.03 10.13 -3.25
N LYS A 229 19.60 10.83 -4.24
CA LYS A 229 20.61 10.29 -5.18
C LYS A 229 21.82 9.64 -4.51
N ASP A 230 22.21 10.12 -3.33
CA ASP A 230 23.40 9.66 -2.61
C ASP A 230 23.13 8.38 -1.80
N LYS A 231 21.86 8.00 -1.61
CA LYS A 231 21.45 6.72 -1.00
C LYS A 231 21.39 5.58 -2.03
N LEU A 232 21.43 5.91 -3.32
CA LEU A 232 21.34 4.94 -4.40
C LEU A 232 22.71 4.33 -4.70
N VAL A 233 22.73 3.03 -4.97
CA VAL A 233 23.91 2.34 -5.50
C VAL A 233 24.38 3.05 -6.79
N PRO A 234 25.70 3.25 -7.02
CA PRO A 234 26.21 4.07 -8.12
C PRO A 234 25.65 3.73 -9.52
N GLU A 235 25.44 2.44 -9.79
CA GLU A 235 24.88 1.93 -11.04
C GLU A 235 23.42 2.40 -11.23
N LYS A 236 22.57 2.23 -10.21
CA LYS A 236 21.18 2.69 -10.22
C LYS A 236 21.07 4.20 -10.25
N ARG A 237 21.94 4.90 -9.50
CA ARG A 237 22.01 6.36 -9.49
C ARG A 237 22.27 6.91 -10.89
N THR A 238 23.27 6.36 -11.58
CA THR A 238 23.60 6.78 -12.94
C THR A 238 22.39 6.57 -13.85
N LEU A 239 21.76 5.40 -13.77
CA LEU A 239 20.61 5.06 -14.59
C LEU A 239 19.41 6.02 -14.39
N ILE A 240 19.09 6.29 -13.13
CA ILE A 240 17.99 7.17 -12.75
C ILE A 240 18.26 8.61 -13.17
N LEU A 241 19.50 9.09 -13.09
CA LEU A 241 19.82 10.46 -13.45
C LEU A 241 19.91 10.68 -14.97
N THR A 242 20.33 9.68 -15.75
CA THR A 242 20.57 9.85 -17.19
C THR A 242 19.41 9.39 -18.06
N HIS A 243 18.81 8.23 -17.76
CA HIS A 243 17.81 7.59 -18.64
C HIS A 243 16.37 7.86 -18.20
N PHE A 244 16.12 7.90 -16.90
CA PHE A 244 14.76 7.99 -16.37
C PHE A 244 14.01 9.28 -16.75
N PRO A 245 14.63 10.49 -16.78
CA PRO A 245 13.92 11.70 -17.20
C PRO A 245 13.43 11.62 -18.65
N LYS A 246 14.23 11.03 -19.54
CA LYS A 246 13.88 10.79 -20.94
C LYS A 246 12.81 9.72 -21.07
N PHE A 247 12.92 8.62 -20.33
CA PHE A 247 11.89 7.58 -20.26
C PHE A 247 10.52 8.17 -19.89
N LEU A 248 10.46 8.99 -18.83
CA LEU A 248 9.23 9.63 -18.40
C LEU A 248 8.70 10.63 -19.43
N SER A 249 9.58 11.34 -20.14
CA SER A 249 9.17 12.26 -21.21
C SER A 249 8.49 11.53 -22.36
N MET A 250 9.10 10.42 -22.82
CA MET A 250 8.55 9.61 -23.90
C MET A 250 7.25 8.92 -23.46
N LEU A 251 7.14 8.50 -22.21
CA LEU A 251 5.90 7.95 -21.67
C LEU A 251 4.79 9.00 -21.58
N GLU A 252 5.13 10.25 -21.24
CA GLU A 252 4.18 11.36 -21.21
C GLU A 252 3.48 11.58 -22.55
N GLU A 253 4.26 11.57 -23.64
CA GLU A 253 3.74 11.71 -25.00
C GLU A 253 2.69 10.63 -25.32
N GLU A 254 2.93 9.38 -24.89
CA GLU A 254 1.99 8.28 -25.13
C GLU A 254 0.78 8.29 -24.17
N ILE A 255 0.92 8.84 -22.96
CA ILE A 255 -0.21 9.00 -22.03
C ILE A 255 -1.21 10.02 -22.59
N TYR A 256 -0.73 11.19 -23.04
CA TYR A 256 -1.59 12.28 -23.48
C TYR A 256 -1.90 12.25 -24.98
N GLY A 257 -1.06 11.62 -25.81
CA GLY A 257 -1.25 11.57 -27.26
C GLY A 257 -2.48 10.76 -27.67
N GLU A 258 -3.45 11.40 -28.32
CA GLU A 258 -4.74 10.78 -28.67
C GLU A 258 -4.59 9.49 -29.49
N ASN A 259 -3.61 9.44 -30.39
CA ASN A 259 -3.35 8.33 -31.31
C ASN A 259 -2.35 7.29 -30.76
N SER A 260 -2.10 7.25 -29.45
CA SER A 260 -1.14 6.30 -28.87
C SER A 260 -1.70 4.87 -28.89
N PRO A 261 -1.04 3.91 -29.58
CA PRO A 261 -1.55 2.55 -29.73
C PRO A 261 -1.36 1.69 -28.47
N ILE A 262 -0.55 2.13 -27.50
CA ILE A 262 -0.18 1.33 -26.32
C ILE A 262 -1.37 1.06 -25.38
N TRP A 263 -2.45 1.80 -25.56
CA TRP A 263 -3.68 1.71 -24.75
C TRP A 263 -4.79 0.92 -25.45
N GLU A 264 -4.53 0.35 -26.63
CA GLU A 264 -5.47 -0.54 -27.31
C GLU A 264 -5.43 -1.95 -26.68
N ALA A 265 -6.59 -2.59 -26.58
CA ALA A 265 -6.72 -3.90 -25.94
C ALA A 265 -6.03 -5.03 -26.73
N ASP A 266 -5.92 -4.86 -28.05
CA ASP A 266 -5.32 -5.79 -29.01
C ASP A 266 -3.94 -5.31 -29.50
N PHE A 267 -3.26 -4.47 -28.72
CA PHE A 267 -1.92 -3.98 -29.05
C PHE A 267 -0.98 -5.12 -29.46
N THR A 268 -0.41 -4.99 -30.65
CA THR A 268 0.64 -5.86 -31.16
C THR A 268 1.75 -5.00 -31.75
N VAL A 269 3.00 -5.41 -31.56
CA VAL A 269 4.13 -4.74 -32.19
C VAL A 269 4.15 -5.16 -33.66
N PRO A 270 4.16 -4.22 -34.63
CA PRO A 270 4.36 -4.57 -36.02
C PRO A 270 5.66 -5.38 -36.12
N ALA A 271 5.58 -6.58 -36.71
CA ALA A 271 6.78 -7.33 -37.04
C ALA A 271 7.65 -6.40 -37.88
N ALA A 272 8.86 -6.08 -37.40
CA ALA A 272 9.79 -5.23 -38.14
C ALA A 272 9.86 -5.74 -39.58
N GLU A 273 9.45 -4.91 -40.55
CA GLU A 273 9.51 -5.25 -41.96
C GLU A 273 10.97 -5.56 -42.33
N GLY A 274 11.29 -6.86 -42.41
CA GLY A 274 12.67 -7.28 -42.52
C GLY A 274 12.90 -8.79 -42.38
N ALA A 275 11.98 -9.62 -42.88
CA ALA A 275 12.28 -10.97 -43.37
C ALA A 275 11.02 -11.56 -44.03
N GLN A 276 10.86 -11.38 -45.34
CA GLN A 276 10.11 -12.36 -46.10
C GLN A 276 10.89 -13.68 -46.07
N LEU A 277 10.40 -14.66 -45.32
CA LEU A 277 10.64 -16.05 -45.68
C LEU A 277 9.36 -16.86 -45.42
N VAL A 278 8.73 -17.16 -46.56
CA VAL A 278 7.74 -18.19 -46.88
C VAL A 278 7.40 -19.20 -45.78
N SER A 279 6.10 -19.39 -45.61
CA SER A 279 5.42 -20.39 -44.78
C SER A 279 5.64 -21.85 -45.20
N ARG A 280 5.83 -22.76 -44.23
CA ARG A 280 5.01 -23.98 -44.05
C ARG A 280 5.33 -24.75 -42.75
N PRO A 281 4.38 -25.56 -42.24
CA PRO A 281 4.33 -26.05 -40.87
C PRO A 281 5.04 -27.41 -40.72
N ALA A 282 5.62 -27.66 -39.55
CA ALA A 282 5.99 -29.00 -39.13
C ALA A 282 5.87 -29.14 -37.62
N ALA A 283 5.38 -30.32 -37.24
CA ALA A 283 4.87 -30.69 -35.94
C ALA A 283 5.93 -30.71 -34.82
N VAL A 284 5.37 -30.52 -33.63
CA VAL A 284 5.85 -30.89 -32.29
C VAL A 284 6.85 -32.06 -32.30
N SER A 285 8.07 -31.84 -31.80
CA SER A 285 8.75 -32.84 -30.98
C SER A 285 9.85 -32.23 -30.10
N THR A 286 9.95 -32.82 -28.93
CA THR A 286 10.53 -32.35 -27.67
C THR A 286 12.06 -32.46 -27.60
N VAL A 287 12.74 -31.38 -27.20
CA VAL A 287 14.05 -31.45 -26.53
C VAL A 287 14.10 -30.41 -25.41
N ALA A 288 14.29 -30.89 -24.18
CA ALA A 288 14.39 -30.10 -22.97
C ALA A 288 15.80 -29.47 -22.83
N VAL A 289 15.84 -28.19 -22.45
CA VAL A 289 17.05 -27.50 -21.97
C VAL A 289 16.71 -26.90 -20.60
N PRO A 290 17.56 -27.06 -19.57
CA PRO A 290 17.22 -26.67 -18.20
C PRO A 290 17.29 -25.16 -18.05
N THR A 291 16.14 -24.52 -17.82
CA THR A 291 16.07 -23.15 -17.30
C THR A 291 15.68 -23.23 -15.83
N THR A 292 16.66 -23.02 -14.96
CA THR A 292 16.42 -22.68 -13.57
C THR A 292 15.99 -21.21 -13.49
N PRO A 293 14.81 -20.88 -12.96
CA PRO A 293 14.43 -19.50 -12.72
C PRO A 293 15.10 -19.00 -11.43
N LEU A 294 15.80 -17.86 -11.51
CA LEU A 294 16.40 -17.17 -10.37
C LEU A 294 15.41 -16.35 -9.52
N PHE A 295 14.11 -16.54 -9.72
CA PHE A 295 13.06 -16.09 -8.81
C PHE A 295 12.05 -17.23 -8.65
N SER A 296 12.29 -18.13 -7.70
CA SER A 296 11.31 -19.14 -7.31
C SER A 296 10.45 -18.61 -6.16
N LYS A 297 9.14 -18.49 -6.42
CA LYS A 297 8.10 -18.41 -5.40
C LYS A 297 7.95 -19.79 -4.77
N LYS A 298 8.06 -19.90 -3.45
CA LYS A 298 7.39 -20.95 -2.68
C LYS A 298 6.76 -20.32 -1.44
N LEU A 299 5.43 -20.35 -1.41
CA LEU A 299 4.63 -20.39 -0.19
C LEU A 299 3.82 -21.68 -0.21
N SER A 300 4.04 -22.50 0.81
CA SER A 300 3.23 -23.62 1.34
C SER A 300 4.08 -24.21 2.47
N ASN A 301 3.64 -24.54 3.68
CA ASN A 301 2.32 -24.70 4.24
C ASN A 301 2.46 -24.68 5.79
N SER A 302 1.32 -24.76 6.47
CA SER A 302 1.11 -24.90 7.92
C SER A 302 1.87 -26.04 8.64
N SER A 303 2.17 -25.76 9.92
CA SER A 303 2.09 -26.56 11.16
C SER A 303 2.73 -27.97 11.31
N SER A 304 3.52 -28.07 12.40
CA SER A 304 3.68 -29.20 13.36
C SER A 304 4.64 -30.37 13.03
N ALA A 305 5.74 -30.48 13.79
CA ALA A 305 6.13 -31.67 14.58
C ALA A 305 7.52 -31.47 15.21
N THR A 306 7.60 -31.57 16.55
CA THR A 306 8.83 -31.69 17.33
C THR A 306 9.21 -33.16 17.50
N SER A 307 10.46 -33.51 17.22
CA SER A 307 11.09 -34.75 17.70
C SER A 307 12.60 -34.55 17.87
N MET A 308 13.11 -35.21 18.90
CA MET A 308 14.45 -35.21 19.52
C MET A 308 15.52 -35.76 18.55
N ASP A 309 16.85 -35.60 18.66
CA ASP A 309 17.78 -35.73 19.79
C ASP A 309 19.22 -35.28 19.35
N ALA A 310 20.13 -35.24 20.32
CA ALA A 310 21.47 -34.70 20.46
C ALA A 310 22.60 -35.08 19.47
N SER A 311 23.66 -34.24 19.41
CA SER A 311 25.05 -34.55 19.86
C SER A 311 26.10 -33.52 19.38
N THR A 312 26.88 -32.99 20.31
CA THR A 312 28.19 -32.28 20.19
C THR A 312 29.33 -33.24 19.74
N PRO A 313 30.62 -32.85 19.47
CA PRO A 313 31.37 -31.63 19.86
C PRO A 313 32.34 -30.99 18.80
N GLU A 314 32.94 -29.85 19.19
CA GLU A 314 34.11 -29.12 18.63
C GLU A 314 35.44 -29.91 18.70
N PRO A 315 36.59 -29.54 18.03
CA PRO A 315 37.24 -28.20 18.08
C PRO A 315 38.04 -27.67 16.83
N LEU A 316 38.35 -26.36 16.90
CA LEU A 316 39.22 -25.46 16.09
C LEU A 316 40.71 -25.90 15.95
N PRO A 317 41.65 -25.22 15.21
CA PRO A 317 41.59 -23.87 14.59
C PRO A 317 42.22 -23.70 13.17
N GLY A 318 41.89 -22.57 12.52
CA GLY A 318 42.85 -21.82 11.69
C GLY A 318 42.67 -21.88 10.17
N ARG A 319 42.03 -20.84 9.59
CA ARG A 319 42.62 -20.02 8.51
C ARG A 319 41.68 -18.89 8.09
N THR A 320 42.28 -17.72 8.01
CA THR A 320 41.79 -16.47 7.45
C THR A 320 41.22 -16.66 6.04
N GLY A 321 40.05 -16.06 5.78
CA GLY A 321 39.40 -16.09 4.48
C GLY A 321 38.10 -15.28 4.50
N GLU A 322 38.22 -13.96 4.34
CA GLU A 322 37.10 -13.05 4.09
C GLU A 322 36.30 -13.51 2.86
N LYS A 323 35.14 -14.13 3.11
CA LYS A 323 34.14 -14.39 2.07
C LYS A 323 33.20 -13.19 1.99
N ARG A 324 33.33 -12.48 0.87
CA ARG A 324 32.40 -11.51 0.27
C ARG A 324 30.95 -11.66 0.75
N LYS A 325 30.43 -10.61 1.40
CA LYS A 325 29.00 -10.42 1.63
C LYS A 325 28.29 -10.17 0.29
N LEU A 326 27.15 -10.84 0.09
CA LEU A 326 26.22 -10.61 -1.01
C LEU A 326 25.61 -9.19 -0.93
N PRO A 327 25.22 -8.56 -2.05
CA PRO A 327 24.52 -7.28 -2.03
C PRO A 327 23.08 -7.49 -1.55
N GLU A 328 22.70 -6.77 -0.51
CA GLU A 328 21.33 -6.71 0.00
C GLU A 328 20.37 -6.26 -1.11
N SER A 329 19.42 -7.14 -1.44
CA SER A 329 18.24 -6.80 -2.23
C SER A 329 17.43 -5.76 -1.44
N LEU A 330 17.02 -4.67 -2.09
CA LEU A 330 16.07 -3.70 -1.53
C LEU A 330 14.83 -4.45 -1.03
N THR A 331 14.69 -4.57 0.29
CA THR A 331 13.57 -5.26 0.91
C THR A 331 12.51 -4.25 1.35
N LEU A 332 11.32 -4.79 1.63
CA LEU A 332 10.11 -4.11 2.08
C LEU A 332 10.31 -3.21 3.33
N GLU A 333 11.45 -3.34 4.02
CA GLU A 333 11.82 -2.52 5.17
C GLU A 333 12.26 -1.08 4.82
N ASP A 334 12.84 -0.86 3.65
CA ASP A 334 13.30 0.49 3.24
C ASP A 334 12.12 1.44 2.95
N ALA A 335 10.96 0.89 2.60
CA ALA A 335 9.73 1.65 2.40
C ALA A 335 9.01 1.99 3.73
N LYS A 336 9.25 1.24 4.80
CA LYS A 336 8.65 1.48 6.13
C LYS A 336 9.48 2.43 6.99
N ARG A 337 10.75 2.67 6.65
CA ARG A 337 11.63 3.62 7.37
C ARG A 337 11.37 5.11 7.05
N ILE A 338 10.28 5.42 6.32
CA ILE A 338 9.78 6.79 6.08
C ILE A 338 8.55 7.05 6.95
N ARG A 339 8.67 6.88 8.27
CA ARG A 339 7.76 7.49 9.25
C ARG A 339 8.59 8.12 10.36
N VAL A 340 8.50 9.45 10.41
CA VAL A 340 8.95 10.37 11.47
C VAL A 340 10.46 10.34 11.77
N MET A 341 11.23 11.12 11.01
CA MET A 341 12.48 11.69 11.53
C MET A 341 12.17 13.10 12.04
N GLY A 342 12.35 13.29 13.35
CA GLY A 342 12.37 14.61 13.99
C GLY A 342 11.34 14.74 15.10
N ASP A 343 11.66 14.21 16.28
CA ASP A 343 11.02 14.69 17.50
C ASP A 343 11.35 16.18 17.68
N ILE A 344 10.35 16.98 18.02
CA ILE A 344 10.55 18.38 18.42
C ILE A 344 11.31 18.36 19.75
N PRO A 345 12.46 19.04 19.88
CA PRO A 345 13.20 19.08 21.14
C PRO A 345 12.31 19.60 22.27
N MET A 346 12.29 18.88 23.41
CA MET A 346 11.47 19.22 24.57
C MET A 346 11.77 20.64 25.11
N GLU A 347 12.97 21.15 24.84
CA GLU A 347 13.39 22.52 25.13
C GLU A 347 12.55 23.56 24.39
N LEU A 348 12.24 23.33 23.11
CA LEU A 348 11.40 24.22 22.30
C LEU A 348 9.93 24.17 22.75
N VAL A 349 9.46 23.00 23.20
CA VAL A 349 8.13 22.85 23.79
C VAL A 349 8.05 23.64 25.10
N ASN A 350 9.08 23.56 25.94
CA ASN A 350 9.13 24.32 27.19
C ASN A 350 9.24 25.83 26.96
N GLU A 351 9.95 26.28 25.93
CA GLU A 351 10.05 27.70 25.56
C GLU A 351 8.71 28.25 25.04
N VAL A 352 7.97 27.47 24.26
CA VAL A 352 6.62 27.81 23.80
C VAL A 352 5.61 27.78 24.96
N MET A 353 5.76 26.87 25.92
CA MET A 353 4.90 26.81 27.10
C MET A 353 5.16 27.98 28.08
N LEU A 354 6.39 28.50 28.14
CA LEU A 354 6.76 29.65 28.97
C LEU A 354 6.30 30.99 28.38
N THR A 355 6.01 31.05 27.07
CA THR A 355 5.43 32.24 26.42
C THR A 355 3.91 32.33 26.53
N ILE A 356 3.25 31.29 27.06
CA ILE A 356 1.83 31.31 27.41
C ILE A 356 1.71 31.72 28.89
N THR A 357 1.87 33.01 29.16
CA THR A 357 1.48 33.59 30.46
C THR A 357 0.10 34.23 30.33
N ASP A 358 -0.84 33.59 31.03
CA ASP A 358 -2.25 33.97 31.25
C ASP A 358 -3.28 33.58 30.15
N PRO A 359 -4.07 32.51 30.37
CA PRO A 359 -5.19 32.12 29.51
C PRO A 359 -6.31 33.17 29.39
N ALA A 360 -6.35 34.19 30.26
CA ALA A 360 -7.37 35.25 30.22
C ALA A 360 -7.09 36.37 29.21
N ALA A 361 -5.87 36.45 28.65
CA ALA A 361 -5.47 37.51 27.71
C ALA A 361 -5.70 37.16 26.22
N MET A 362 -6.21 35.97 25.90
CA MET A 362 -6.38 35.47 24.53
C MET A 362 -7.83 35.59 24.02
N LEU A 363 -8.50 36.71 24.32
CA LEU A 363 -9.77 37.07 23.67
C LEU A 363 -9.48 38.14 22.61
N GLY A 364 -9.69 37.79 21.34
CA GLY A 364 -9.68 38.75 20.22
C GLY A 364 -10.85 39.74 20.32
N PRO A 365 -10.77 40.90 19.65
CA PRO A 365 -11.79 41.94 19.75
C PRO A 365 -13.12 41.48 19.12
N GLU A 366 -14.24 41.91 19.73
CA GLU A 366 -15.63 41.65 19.31
C GLU A 366 -15.95 42.08 17.87
#